data_AF-A0A8T5F7A8-F1
#
_entry.id   AF-A0A8T5F7A8-F1
#
_cell.length_a   1.000
_cell.length_b   1.000
_cell.length_c   1.000
_cell.angle_alpha   90.00
_cell.angle_beta   90.00
_cell.angle_gamma   90.00
#
_symmetry.space_group_name_H-M   'P 1'
#
loop_
_entity.id
_entity.type
_entity.pdbx_description
1 polymer ?
#
loop_
_entity_poly.entity_id
_entity_poly.type
_entity_poly.pdbx_seq_one_letter_code
_entity_poly.pdbx_strand_id
1 'polypeptide(L)'
;KLNAKQNQDLGFKVFKLAKSNYKVWQDIQDEAKLKDQLKLFEDPLVENYKDIDVIYEIIIKEGYSLNSEITEMSTKPNKIYKVSDGEFLFYVTLDKKIDEKAIQSLDLTENTMFVCLDSALDDSDKINLEKQCKLRVI
;
A
#
# COMPACT_ATOMS: atom_id res chain seq x y z
N LYS A 1 -13.72 -0.59 -48.19
CA LYS A 1 -13.17 -1.43 -47.09
C LYS A 1 -12.72 -0.51 -45.97
N LEU A 2 -13.60 -0.13 -45.04
CA LEU A 2 -13.22 0.65 -43.86
C LEU A 2 -14.21 0.32 -42.75
N ASN A 3 -13.73 -0.36 -41.71
CA ASN A 3 -14.03 -0.06 -40.32
C ASN A 3 -13.50 -1.18 -39.42
N ALA A 4 -12.36 -0.92 -38.81
CA ALA A 4 -12.12 -1.35 -37.45
C ALA A 4 -11.55 -0.13 -36.75
N LYS A 5 -12.40 0.62 -36.04
CA LYS A 5 -11.96 1.50 -34.96
C LYS A 5 -11.29 0.57 -33.94
N GLN A 6 -9.99 0.33 -34.13
CA GLN A 6 -9.19 -0.21 -33.04
C GLN A 6 -9.22 0.87 -31.96
N ASN A 7 -9.72 0.49 -30.79
CA ASN A 7 -9.76 1.34 -29.62
C ASN A 7 -8.30 1.58 -29.18
N GLN A 8 -7.62 2.51 -29.83
CA GLN A 8 -6.26 2.90 -29.50
C GLN A 8 -6.30 3.54 -28.12
N ASP A 9 -5.63 2.92 -27.16
CA ASP A 9 -5.47 3.48 -25.81
C ASP A 9 -4.48 4.64 -25.88
N LEU A 10 -4.99 5.83 -26.19
CA LEU A 10 -4.25 7.09 -26.26
C LEU A 10 -4.33 7.86 -24.92
N GLY A 11 -4.86 7.22 -23.88
CA GLY A 11 -4.86 7.79 -22.53
C GLY A 11 -3.45 7.84 -21.96
N PHE A 12 -3.13 8.90 -21.22
CA PHE A 12 -1.90 8.97 -20.46
C PHE A 12 -2.20 9.42 -19.03
N LYS A 13 -1.45 8.88 -18.07
CA LYS A 13 -1.54 9.29 -16.67
C LYS A 13 -0.61 10.49 -16.45
N VAL A 14 -1.11 11.52 -15.76
CA VAL A 14 -0.33 12.69 -15.37
C VAL A 14 -0.13 12.65 -13.86
N PHE A 15 1.14 12.71 -13.44
CA PHE A 15 1.51 12.76 -12.04
C PHE A 15 2.15 14.11 -11.71
N LYS A 16 1.89 14.60 -10.51
CA LYS A 16 2.50 15.80 -9.96
C LYS A 16 3.13 15.48 -8.61
N LEU A 17 4.33 16.00 -8.38
CA LEU A 17 4.97 15.86 -7.07
C LEU A 17 4.15 16.59 -6.01
N ALA A 18 3.84 15.87 -4.93
CA ALA A 18 3.16 16.38 -3.76
C ALA A 18 3.98 16.08 -2.49
N LYS A 19 3.51 16.56 -1.34
CA LYS A 19 4.08 16.14 -0.05
C LYS A 19 3.78 14.66 0.17
N SER A 20 4.69 13.96 0.84
CA SER A 20 4.52 12.54 1.19
C SER A 20 3.25 12.33 2.01
N ASN A 21 2.57 11.19 1.78
CA ASN A 21 1.45 10.77 2.61
C ASN A 21 1.88 10.16 3.94
N TYR A 22 3.19 9.93 4.12
CA TYR A 22 3.77 9.51 5.37
C TYR A 22 4.10 10.73 6.23
N LYS A 23 3.82 10.62 7.53
CA LYS A 23 4.27 11.62 8.50
C LYS A 23 5.79 11.57 8.58
N VAL A 24 6.44 12.71 8.33
CA VAL A 24 7.89 12.84 8.40
C VAL A 24 8.28 13.17 9.83
N TRP A 25 9.22 12.39 10.39
CA TRP A 25 9.85 12.71 11.68
C TRP A 25 10.51 14.08 11.61
N GLN A 26 10.12 14.99 12.50
CA GLN A 26 10.79 16.26 12.69
C GLN A 26 11.62 16.16 13.96
N ASP A 27 12.92 16.39 13.88
CA ASP A 27 13.78 16.50 15.06
C ASP A 27 13.44 17.79 15.82
N ILE A 28 12.51 17.65 16.78
CA ILE A 28 12.12 18.72 17.68
C ILE A 28 12.94 18.58 18.96
N GLN A 29 13.69 19.63 19.31
CA GLN A 29 14.54 19.65 20.51
C GLN A 29 13.78 19.89 21.84
N ASP A 30 12.46 20.13 21.79
CA ASP A 30 11.59 20.32 22.96
C ASP A 30 11.05 18.97 23.48
N GLU A 31 11.45 18.57 24.70
CA GLU A 31 11.02 17.31 25.35
C GLU A 31 9.49 17.20 25.55
N ALA A 32 8.79 18.32 25.74
CA ALA A 32 7.33 18.32 25.90
C ALA A 32 6.60 18.00 24.58
N LYS A 33 7.14 18.47 23.44
CA LYS A 33 6.59 18.20 22.10
C LYS A 33 6.96 16.81 21.58
N LEU A 34 8.03 16.22 22.12
CA LEU A 34 8.44 14.85 21.81
C LEU A 34 7.37 13.82 22.21
N LYS A 35 6.75 13.97 23.39
CA LYS A 35 5.67 13.07 23.84
C LYS A 35 4.42 13.15 22.97
N ASP A 36 4.08 14.36 22.50
CA ASP A 36 2.94 14.54 21.60
C ASP A 36 3.27 14.03 20.19
N GLN A 37 4.51 14.18 19.71
CA GLN A 37 4.96 13.54 18.47
C GLN A 37 4.88 12.01 18.56
N LEU A 38 5.35 11.40 19.65
CA LEU A 38 5.31 9.94 19.83
C LEU A 38 3.89 9.38 19.68
N LYS A 39 2.88 10.06 20.22
CA LYS A 39 1.46 9.70 20.01
C LYS A 39 0.98 9.93 18.58
N LEU A 40 1.48 10.98 17.93
CA LEU A 40 1.11 11.32 16.55
C LEU A 40 1.65 10.30 15.52
N PHE A 41 2.72 9.57 15.86
CA PHE A 41 3.35 8.53 15.04
C PHE A 41 2.73 7.14 15.22
N GLU A 42 1.71 6.97 16.06
CA GLU A 42 0.94 5.71 16.11
C GLU A 42 0.24 5.40 14.78
N ASP A 43 -0.12 6.45 14.01
CA ASP A 43 -0.60 6.33 12.64
C ASP A 43 0.45 6.92 11.68
N PRO A 44 1.12 6.11 10.84
CA PRO A 44 2.21 6.58 9.97
C PRO A 44 1.71 7.46 8.81
N LEU A 45 0.41 7.46 8.53
CA LEU A 45 -0.21 8.21 7.43
C LEU A 45 -0.80 9.55 7.89
N VAL A 46 -0.80 10.54 6.99
CA VAL A 46 -1.43 11.85 7.20
C VAL A 46 -2.94 11.77 7.29
N GLU A 47 -3.60 12.69 8.00
CA GLU A 47 -5.06 12.74 8.04
C GLU A 47 -5.66 12.99 6.63
N ASN A 48 -6.74 12.29 6.30
CA ASN A 48 -7.43 12.36 4.99
C ASN A 48 -6.56 11.96 3.79
N TYR A 49 -5.60 11.05 3.99
CA TYR A 49 -4.89 10.42 2.86
C TYR A 49 -5.88 9.77 1.89
N LYS A 50 -5.50 9.72 0.61
CA LYS A 50 -6.21 8.89 -0.37
C LYS A 50 -5.45 7.60 -0.55
N ASP A 51 -6.15 6.47 -0.49
CA ASP A 51 -5.54 5.15 -0.64
C ASP A 51 -4.66 5.07 -1.89
N ILE A 52 -5.16 5.58 -3.01
CA ILE A 52 -4.45 5.59 -4.29
C ILE A 52 -3.14 6.38 -4.25
N ASP A 53 -3.07 7.49 -3.50
CA ASP A 53 -1.87 8.32 -3.41
C ASP A 53 -0.79 7.61 -2.59
N VAL A 54 -1.18 6.90 -1.53
CA VAL A 54 -0.28 6.05 -0.72
C VAL A 54 0.22 4.87 -1.56
N ILE A 55 -0.67 4.21 -2.30
CA ILE A 55 -0.32 3.07 -3.17
C ILE A 55 0.69 3.52 -4.24
N TYR A 56 0.47 4.67 -4.89
CA TYR A 56 1.46 5.20 -5.85
C TYR A 56 2.80 5.56 -5.21
N GLU A 57 2.79 6.04 -3.96
CA GLU A 57 4.03 6.26 -3.22
C GLU A 57 4.78 4.95 -2.95
N ILE A 58 4.07 3.87 -2.59
CA ILE A 58 4.64 2.53 -2.43
C ILE A 58 5.18 1.98 -3.76
N ILE A 59 4.43 2.12 -4.86
CA ILE A 59 4.85 1.74 -6.22
C ILE A 59 6.22 2.36 -6.53
N ILE A 60 6.37 3.67 -6.30
CA ILE A 60 7.61 4.38 -6.58
C ILE A 60 8.74 3.92 -5.64
N LYS A 61 8.46 3.74 -4.35
CA LYS A 61 9.46 3.32 -3.35
C LYS A 61 10.01 1.92 -3.61
N GLU A 62 9.16 0.99 -4.03
CA GLU A 62 9.53 -0.39 -4.32
C GLU A 62 10.03 -0.59 -5.77
N GLY A 63 10.08 0.47 -6.57
CA GLY A 63 10.68 0.46 -7.92
C GLY A 63 9.76 -0.07 -9.03
N TYR A 64 8.45 -0.10 -8.79
CA TYR A 64 7.44 -0.48 -9.78
C TYR A 64 7.14 0.67 -10.74
N SER A 65 6.59 0.32 -11.91
CA SER A 65 6.16 1.28 -12.93
C SER A 65 4.95 2.10 -12.51
N LEU A 66 4.89 3.38 -12.91
CA LEU A 66 3.66 4.19 -12.74
C LEU A 66 2.49 3.68 -13.59
N ASN A 67 2.78 2.81 -14.56
CA ASN A 67 1.79 2.14 -15.39
C ASN A 67 1.21 0.88 -14.75
N SER A 68 1.61 0.52 -13.53
CA SER A 68 1.03 -0.61 -12.80
C SER A 68 -0.49 -0.55 -12.77
N GLU A 69 -1.10 -1.71 -12.89
CA GLU A 69 -2.53 -1.90 -12.75
C GLU A 69 -2.85 -2.06 -11.26
N ILE A 70 -3.82 -1.29 -10.78
CA ILE A 70 -4.24 -1.27 -9.38
C ILE A 70 -5.69 -1.71 -9.34
N THR A 71 -5.96 -2.84 -8.68
CA THR A 71 -7.29 -3.45 -8.61
C THR A 71 -7.70 -3.62 -7.16
N GLU A 72 -8.85 -3.06 -6.77
CA GLU A 72 -9.44 -3.29 -5.45
C GLU A 72 -10.05 -4.69 -5.39
N MET A 73 -9.61 -5.48 -4.41
CA MET A 73 -10.08 -6.85 -4.18
C MET A 73 -11.36 -6.82 -3.33
N SER A 74 -12.31 -7.71 -3.62
CA SER A 74 -13.58 -7.82 -2.90
C SER A 74 -13.45 -8.61 -1.59
N THR A 75 -12.43 -8.35 -0.79
CA THR A 75 -12.07 -9.09 0.44
C THR A 75 -12.70 -8.50 1.70
N LYS A 76 -14.03 -8.33 1.72
CA LYS A 76 -14.72 -7.73 2.88
C LYS A 76 -14.50 -8.56 4.16
N PRO A 77 -14.25 -7.92 5.32
CA PRO A 77 -14.40 -6.50 5.60
C PRO A 77 -13.20 -5.63 5.17
N ASN A 78 -12.11 -6.23 4.70
CA ASN A 78 -10.86 -5.52 4.42
C ASN A 78 -10.72 -4.99 2.99
N LYS A 79 -10.20 -3.78 2.87
CA LYS A 79 -9.80 -3.17 1.60
C LYS A 79 -8.38 -3.56 1.26
N ILE A 80 -8.25 -4.49 0.34
CA ILE A 80 -6.96 -4.94 -0.17
C ILE A 80 -6.87 -4.53 -1.63
N TYR A 81 -5.78 -3.88 -1.99
CA TYR A 81 -5.47 -3.54 -3.37
C TYR A 81 -4.40 -4.48 -3.89
N LYS A 82 -4.63 -4.97 -5.10
CA LYS A 82 -3.67 -5.77 -5.87
C LYS A 82 -3.00 -4.84 -6.86
N VAL A 83 -1.68 -4.80 -6.86
CA VAL A 83 -0.88 -4.02 -7.80
C VAL A 83 -0.03 -4.95 -8.63
N SER A 84 -0.22 -4.92 -9.96
CA SER A 84 0.54 -5.74 -10.92
C SER A 84 1.32 -4.90 -11.91
N ASP A 85 2.58 -5.28 -12.13
CA ASP A 85 3.50 -4.68 -13.09
C ASP A 85 4.27 -5.79 -13.83
N GLY A 86 3.74 -6.21 -14.98
CA GLY A 86 4.28 -7.35 -15.72
C GLY A 86 4.28 -8.63 -14.90
N GLU A 87 5.47 -9.15 -14.57
CA GLU A 87 5.65 -10.35 -13.74
C GLU A 87 5.65 -10.06 -12.23
N PHE A 88 5.77 -8.78 -11.84
CA PHE A 88 5.78 -8.39 -10.44
C PHE A 88 4.37 -8.14 -9.93
N LEU A 89 4.12 -8.57 -8.70
CA LEU A 89 2.85 -8.44 -8.05
C LEU A 89 3.06 -8.15 -6.57
N PHE A 90 2.32 -7.18 -6.05
CA PHE A 90 2.19 -7.00 -4.61
C PHE A 90 0.75 -6.69 -4.21
N TYR A 91 0.46 -6.95 -2.95
CA TYR A 91 -0.80 -6.61 -2.32
C TYR A 91 -0.56 -5.53 -1.28
N VAL A 92 -1.50 -4.61 -1.13
CA VAL A 92 -1.42 -3.54 -0.15
C VAL A 92 -2.76 -3.35 0.56
N THR A 93 -2.71 -3.22 1.88
CA THR A 93 -3.86 -2.87 2.72
C THR A 93 -3.50 -1.68 3.61
N LEU A 94 -4.44 -0.75 3.72
CA LEU A 94 -4.32 0.44 4.57
C LEU A 94 -5.30 0.37 5.75
N ASP A 95 -5.94 -0.78 5.95
CA ASP A 95 -6.82 -1.00 7.09
C ASP A 95 -6.02 -1.21 8.37
N LYS A 96 -6.55 -0.68 9.48
CA LYS A 96 -5.95 -0.81 10.83
C LYS A 96 -6.06 -2.20 11.45
N LYS A 97 -6.79 -3.12 10.82
CA LYS A 97 -6.93 -4.49 11.29
C LYS A 97 -7.21 -5.38 10.10
N ILE A 98 -6.48 -6.48 9.98
CA ILE A 98 -6.64 -7.43 8.90
C ILE A 98 -7.30 -8.69 9.44
N ASP A 99 -8.35 -9.17 8.77
CA ASP A 99 -8.98 -10.45 9.09
C ASP A 99 -8.18 -11.60 8.45
N GLU A 100 -7.91 -12.66 9.19
CA GLU A 100 -7.21 -13.84 8.69
C GLU A 100 -7.88 -14.42 7.43
N LYS A 101 -9.22 -14.34 7.33
CA LYS A 101 -9.95 -14.80 6.14
C LYS A 101 -9.61 -13.99 4.90
N ALA A 102 -9.34 -12.70 5.07
CA ALA A 102 -8.93 -11.84 3.97
C ALA A 102 -7.54 -12.26 3.50
N ILE A 103 -6.60 -12.53 4.41
CA ILE A 103 -5.25 -13.04 4.08
C ILE A 103 -5.32 -14.38 3.36
N GLN A 104 -6.11 -15.34 3.87
CA GLN A 104 -6.24 -16.67 3.28
C GLN A 104 -6.87 -16.65 1.87
N SER A 105 -7.64 -15.61 1.55
CA SER A 105 -8.22 -15.44 0.22
C SER A 105 -7.23 -14.86 -0.81
N LEU A 106 -6.06 -14.42 -0.36
CA LEU A 106 -5.01 -13.89 -1.23
C LEU A 106 -4.09 -15.02 -1.69
N ASP A 107 -3.71 -14.96 -2.97
CA ASP A 107 -2.67 -15.82 -3.53
C ASP A 107 -1.28 -15.28 -3.12
N LEU A 108 -0.93 -15.45 -1.85
CA LEU A 108 0.37 -15.12 -1.30
C LEU A 108 1.37 -16.24 -1.61
N THR A 109 2.49 -15.86 -2.20
CA THR A 109 3.63 -16.74 -2.47
C THR A 109 4.89 -16.13 -1.88
N GLU A 110 5.95 -16.91 -1.72
CA GLU A 110 7.23 -16.44 -1.15
C GLU A 110 7.84 -15.26 -1.92
N ASN A 111 7.49 -15.10 -3.21
CA ASN A 111 7.97 -13.99 -4.02
C ASN A 111 7.00 -12.80 -4.08
N THR A 112 5.77 -12.98 -3.61
CA THR A 112 4.77 -11.90 -3.53
C THR A 112 5.11 -10.97 -2.38
N MET A 113 5.04 -9.66 -2.61
CA MET A 113 5.15 -8.67 -1.55
C MET A 113 3.77 -8.33 -0.98
N PHE A 114 3.68 -8.25 0.34
CA PHE A 114 2.47 -7.80 1.03
C PHE A 114 2.81 -6.58 1.88
N VAL A 115 2.15 -5.46 1.60
CA VAL A 115 2.35 -4.18 2.28
C VAL A 115 1.16 -3.88 3.19
N CYS A 116 1.41 -3.61 4.46
CA CYS A 116 0.34 -3.25 5.40
C CYS A 116 0.83 -2.29 6.49
N LEU A 117 -0.11 -1.66 7.21
CA LEU A 117 0.26 -0.87 8.39
C LEU A 117 0.84 -1.76 9.49
N ASP A 118 1.89 -1.31 10.17
CA ASP A 118 2.48 -2.05 11.29
C ASP A 118 1.45 -2.28 12.42
N SER A 119 0.56 -1.30 12.62
CA SER A 119 -0.53 -1.36 13.60
C SER A 119 -1.65 -2.34 13.24
N ALA A 120 -1.67 -2.87 12.01
CA ALA A 120 -2.73 -3.75 11.52
C ALA A 120 -2.49 -5.23 11.77
N LEU A 121 -1.29 -5.61 12.18
CA LEU A 121 -0.88 -6.99 12.41
C LEU A 121 -0.52 -7.22 13.87
N ASP A 122 -1.07 -8.30 14.44
CA ASP A 122 -0.60 -8.83 15.71
C ASP A 122 0.70 -9.65 15.51
N ASP A 123 1.42 -9.92 16.59
CA ASP A 123 2.69 -10.69 16.55
C ASP A 123 2.54 -12.06 15.86
N SER A 124 1.39 -12.71 16.06
CA SER A 124 1.06 -13.98 15.41
C SER A 124 0.89 -13.82 13.88
N ASP A 125 0.23 -12.74 13.45
CA ASP A 125 -0.04 -12.50 12.03
C ASP A 125 1.22 -12.13 11.28
N LYS A 126 2.11 -11.33 11.90
CA LYS A 126 3.43 -11.01 11.34
C LYS A 126 4.23 -12.28 11.05
N ILE A 127 4.32 -13.18 12.02
CA ILE A 127 5.06 -14.44 11.87
C ILE A 127 4.45 -15.32 10.78
N ASN A 128 3.13 -15.38 10.67
CA ASN A 128 2.45 -16.19 9.66
C ASN A 128 2.64 -15.62 8.25
N LEU A 129 2.53 -14.30 8.09
CA LEU A 129 2.72 -13.61 6.81
C LEU A 129 4.17 -13.65 6.35
N GLU A 130 5.14 -13.43 7.23
CA GLU A 130 6.57 -13.50 6.89
C GLU A 130 7.01 -14.90 6.42
N LYS A 131 6.31 -15.96 6.87
CA LYS A 131 6.55 -17.32 6.38
C LYS A 131 6.00 -17.58 4.98
N GLN A 132 4.95 -16.86 4.59
CA GLN A 132 4.24 -17.11 3.34
C GLN A 132 4.61 -16.13 2.22
N CYS A 133 5.07 -14.92 2.57
CA CYS A 133 5.34 -13.84 1.62
C CYS A 133 6.39 -12.86 2.14
N LYS A 134 6.81 -11.92 1.26
CA LYS A 134 7.67 -10.81 1.64
C LYS A 134 6.83 -9.72 2.31
N LEU A 135 6.75 -9.76 3.64
CA LEU A 135 6.04 -8.76 4.43
C LEU A 135 6.80 -7.43 4.44
N ARG A 136 6.08 -6.34 4.20
CA ARG A 136 6.52 -4.95 4.32
C ARG A 136 5.52 -4.22 5.20
N VAL A 137 5.97 -3.78 6.37
CA VAL A 137 5.17 -2.94 7.25
C VAL A 137 5.50 -1.47 7.00
N ILE A 138 4.47 -0.63 7.04
CA ILE A 138 4.56 0.82 6.87
C ILE A 138 3.94 1.57 8.05
#